data_AF-A0A7Y5GJC6-F1
#
_entry.id   AF-A0A7Y5GJC6-F1
#
_cell.length_a   1.000
_cell.length_b   1.000
_cell.length_c   1.000
_cell.angle_alpha   90.00
_cell.angle_beta   90.00
_cell.angle_gamma   90.00
#
_symmetry.space_group_name_H-M   'P 1'
#
loop_
_entity.id
_entity.type
_entity.pdbx_description
1 polymer ?
#
loop_
_entity_poly.entity_id
_entity_poly.type
_entity_poly.pdbx_seq_one_letter_code
_entity_poly.pdbx_strand_id
1 'polypeptide(L)'
;IKKQKASFGLDLERRSIDENAFILATTLDDRFNPQQVNQAVVAPNIRTSISPRLDYSINAANTLVLRYEHTRMSRENEGIGDFSLASRGYDQRNTENVLQLTETAVLSPQAINETRFQYLRTHLSRIGDYSIPALTVQGAFEGGGAQIGNSGAINSRWELANSTTLTSGKHTVKWGGTAAPDFHR
;
A
#
# COMPACT_ATOMS: atom_id res chain seq x y z
N ILE A 1 -28.00 -24.73 -22.06
CA ILE A 1 -27.06 -24.19 -21.04
C ILE A 1 -26.37 -22.97 -21.66
N LYS A 2 -26.73 -21.74 -21.28
CA LYS A 2 -26.13 -20.53 -21.88
C LYS A 2 -24.67 -20.41 -21.40
N LYS A 3 -23.73 -20.42 -22.36
CA LYS A 3 -22.30 -20.09 -22.15
C LYS A 3 -22.16 -18.61 -21.75
N GLN A 4 -21.02 -18.25 -21.13
CA GLN A 4 -20.62 -16.88 -20.74
C GLN A 4 -21.30 -16.28 -19.49
N LYS A 5 -21.24 -16.98 -18.35
CA LYS A 5 -21.68 -16.43 -17.04
C LYS A 5 -20.57 -15.78 -16.23
N ALA A 6 -19.30 -15.95 -16.60
CA ALA A 6 -18.17 -15.43 -15.86
C ALA A 6 -17.10 -14.91 -16.83
N SER A 7 -16.46 -13.81 -16.48
CA SER A 7 -15.19 -13.37 -17.05
C SER A 7 -14.20 -13.08 -15.93
N PHE A 8 -12.93 -13.33 -16.19
CA PHE A 8 -11.88 -13.07 -15.22
C PHE A 8 -10.73 -12.31 -15.88
N GLY A 9 -10.01 -11.54 -15.08
CA GLY A 9 -8.79 -10.86 -15.47
C GLY A 9 -7.75 -10.99 -14.37
N LEU A 10 -6.48 -10.99 -14.75
CA LEU A 10 -5.36 -10.97 -13.83
C LEU A 10 -4.35 -9.96 -14.34
N ASP A 11 -4.01 -9.00 -13.49
CA ASP A 11 -2.92 -8.06 -13.69
C ASP A 11 -1.80 -8.35 -12.69
N LEU A 12 -0.56 -8.39 -13.18
CA LEU A 12 0.64 -8.63 -12.40
C LEU A 12 1.70 -7.61 -12.83
N GLU A 13 2.15 -6.79 -11.89
CA GLU A 13 3.19 -5.80 -12.12
C GLU A 13 4.31 -5.99 -11.10
N ARG A 14 5.56 -5.93 -11.56
CA ARG A 14 6.72 -5.74 -10.68
C ARG A 14 7.59 -4.63 -11.25
N ARG A 15 7.86 -3.63 -10.42
CA ARG A 15 8.76 -2.52 -10.71
C ARG A 15 9.88 -2.51 -9.69
N SER A 16 11.11 -2.43 -10.18
CA SER A 16 12.33 -2.28 -9.37
C SER A 16 13.05 -1.05 -9.86
N ILE A 17 13.39 -0.14 -8.93
CA ILE A 17 14.21 1.02 -9.21
C ILE A 17 15.32 1.01 -8.18
N ASP A 18 16.55 1.03 -8.65
CA ASP A 18 17.72 1.12 -7.78
C ASP A 18 18.17 2.58 -7.74
N GLU A 19 18.04 3.21 -6.58
CA GLU A 19 18.58 4.54 -6.31
C GLU A 19 19.93 4.42 -5.60
N ASN A 20 20.65 5.53 -5.46
CA ASN A 20 21.89 5.57 -4.70
C ASN A 20 21.77 6.64 -3.61
N ALA A 21 21.97 6.23 -2.36
CA ALA A 21 22.20 7.12 -1.24
C ALA A 21 23.69 7.46 -1.18
N PHE A 22 24.02 8.75 -1.32
CA PHE A 22 25.40 9.21 -1.27
C PHE A 22 25.74 9.69 0.14
N ILE A 23 26.76 9.08 0.73
CA ILE A 23 27.32 9.46 2.03
C ILE A 23 28.55 10.33 1.76
N LEU A 24 28.54 11.54 2.30
CA LEU A 24 29.61 12.53 2.28
C LEU A 24 29.83 13.03 3.71
N ALA A 25 30.57 12.24 4.48
CA ALA A 25 30.75 12.44 5.92
C ALA A 25 32.22 12.50 6.32
N THR A 26 32.51 13.02 7.51
CA THR A 26 33.85 12.96 8.11
C THR A 26 33.79 12.19 9.42
N THR A 27 34.32 10.97 9.43
CA THR A 27 34.38 10.10 10.61
C THR A 27 35.76 10.17 11.28
N LEU A 28 35.99 9.34 12.29
CA LEU A 28 37.29 9.20 12.95
C LEU A 28 37.84 7.78 12.71
N ASP A 29 39.15 7.67 12.48
CA ASP A 29 39.85 6.38 12.46
C ASP A 29 40.13 5.84 13.89
N ASP A 30 40.73 4.66 14.01
CA ASP A 30 41.09 4.03 15.30
C ASP A 30 42.07 4.87 16.15
N ARG A 31 42.70 5.89 15.55
CA ARG A 31 43.63 6.82 16.20
C ARG A 31 43.00 8.21 16.41
N PHE A 32 41.69 8.35 16.19
CA PHE A 32 40.92 9.58 16.30
C PHE A 32 41.32 10.69 15.30
N ASN A 33 41.89 10.33 14.15
CA ASN A 33 42.12 11.29 13.07
C ASN A 33 40.86 11.42 12.19
N PRO A 34 40.52 12.62 11.72
CA PRO A 34 39.46 12.82 10.75
C PRO A 34 39.70 12.02 9.46
N GLN A 35 38.70 11.26 9.03
CA GLN A 35 38.70 10.48 7.80
C GLN A 35 37.43 10.80 7.00
N GLN A 36 37.59 11.14 5.72
CA GLN A 36 36.43 11.33 4.84
C GLN A 36 35.82 9.98 4.43
N VAL A 37 34.49 9.93 4.46
CA VAL A 37 33.66 8.87 3.91
C VAL A 37 32.95 9.43 2.69
N ASN A 38 33.25 8.85 1.53
CA ASN A 38 32.58 9.12 0.28
C ASN A 38 32.12 7.79 -0.32
N GLN A 39 30.86 7.45 -0.11
CA GLN A 39 30.29 6.14 -0.46
C GLN A 39 28.94 6.31 -1.12
N ALA A 40 28.68 5.51 -2.15
CA ALA A 40 27.33 5.31 -2.67
C ALA A 40 26.80 3.97 -2.13
N VAL A 41 25.65 4.01 -1.45
CA VAL A 41 24.89 2.83 -1.01
C VAL A 41 23.69 2.69 -1.92
N VAL A 42 23.49 1.50 -2.50
CA VAL A 42 22.30 1.23 -3.32
C VAL A 42 21.08 1.21 -2.41
N ALA A 43 20.03 1.93 -2.78
CA ALA A 43 18.75 2.00 -2.09
C ALA A 43 17.62 1.51 -3.02
N PRO A 44 17.39 0.19 -3.13
CA PRO A 44 16.34 -0.37 -3.96
C PRO A 44 14.93 0.02 -3.51
N ASN A 45 14.07 0.34 -4.48
CA ASN A 45 12.64 0.55 -4.31
C ASN A 45 11.86 -0.43 -5.20
N ILE A 46 11.25 -1.43 -4.57
CA ILE A 46 10.55 -2.52 -5.25
C ILE A 46 9.06 -2.42 -4.97
N ARG A 47 8.27 -2.32 -6.03
CA ARG A 47 6.80 -2.45 -5.99
C ARG A 47 6.38 -3.72 -6.72
N THR A 48 5.49 -4.49 -6.11
CA THR A 48 4.82 -5.63 -6.75
C THR A 48 3.33 -5.48 -6.53
N SER A 49 2.52 -5.59 -7.58
CA SER A 49 1.06 -5.60 -7.47
C SER A 49 0.45 -6.80 -8.19
N ILE A 50 -0.61 -7.33 -7.60
CA ILE A 50 -1.39 -8.46 -8.11
C ILE A 50 -2.86 -8.10 -7.98
N SER A 51 -3.58 -8.06 -9.11
CA SER A 51 -4.94 -7.55 -9.17
C SER A 51 -5.89 -8.48 -9.93
N PRO A 52 -6.30 -9.62 -9.36
CA PRO A 52 -7.34 -10.46 -9.95
C PRO A 52 -8.71 -9.78 -9.92
N ARG A 53 -9.46 -9.98 -11.00
CA ARG A 53 -10.86 -9.56 -11.15
C ARG A 53 -11.71 -10.74 -11.61
N LEU A 54 -12.92 -10.83 -11.05
CA LEU A 54 -13.97 -11.73 -11.49
C LEU A 54 -15.25 -10.94 -11.70
N ASP A 55 -15.84 -11.05 -12.89
CA ASP A 55 -17.19 -10.60 -13.21
C ASP A 55 -18.06 -11.84 -13.38
N TYR A 56 -19.19 -11.90 -12.67
CA TYR A 56 -20.04 -13.07 -12.62
C TYR A 56 -21.53 -12.71 -12.70
N SER A 57 -22.22 -13.23 -13.70
CA SER A 57 -23.68 -13.18 -13.80
C SER A 57 -24.27 -14.31 -12.95
N ILE A 58 -24.71 -13.97 -11.74
CA ILE A 58 -25.37 -14.90 -10.81
C ILE A 58 -26.62 -15.48 -11.50
N ASN A 59 -27.44 -14.59 -12.05
CA ASN A 59 -28.61 -14.92 -12.86
C ASN A 59 -28.88 -13.79 -13.88
N ALA A 60 -30.00 -13.85 -14.61
CA ALA A 60 -30.32 -12.86 -15.65
C ALA A 60 -30.53 -11.43 -15.11
N ALA A 61 -30.82 -11.28 -13.81
CA ALA A 61 -31.11 -10.01 -13.17
C ALA A 61 -30.00 -9.54 -12.21
N ASN A 62 -29.07 -10.40 -11.81
CA ASN A 62 -28.07 -10.08 -10.78
C ASN A 62 -26.66 -10.36 -11.30
N THR A 63 -25.77 -9.38 -11.15
CA THR A 63 -24.36 -9.47 -11.52
C THR A 63 -23.47 -9.11 -10.34
N LEU A 64 -22.35 -9.80 -10.23
CA LEU A 64 -21.38 -9.63 -9.16
C LEU A 64 -20.01 -9.35 -9.77
N VAL A 65 -19.36 -8.34 -9.22
CA VAL A 65 -18.02 -7.93 -9.60
C VAL A 65 -17.15 -8.00 -8.35
N LEU A 66 -16.14 -8.84 -8.40
CA LEU A 66 -15.14 -9.00 -7.35
C LEU A 66 -13.79 -8.50 -7.87
N ARG A 67 -13.14 -7.62 -7.12
CA ARG A 67 -11.74 -7.24 -7.32
C ARG A 67 -10.98 -7.46 -6.04
N TYR A 68 -9.80 -8.04 -6.15
CA TYR A 68 -8.81 -8.03 -5.08
C TYR A 68 -7.54 -7.41 -5.63
N GLU A 69 -6.92 -6.52 -4.86
CA GLU A 69 -5.65 -5.90 -5.17
C GLU A 69 -4.71 -6.11 -3.99
N HIS A 70 -3.56 -6.71 -4.27
CA HIS A 70 -2.46 -6.83 -3.33
C HIS A 70 -1.28 -6.03 -3.86
N THR A 71 -0.89 -4.98 -3.15
CA THR A 71 0.30 -4.19 -3.46
C THR A 71 1.31 -4.33 -2.33
N ARG A 72 2.54 -4.71 -2.66
CA ARG A 72 3.67 -4.72 -1.74
C ARG A 72 4.75 -3.75 -2.22
N MET A 73 5.18 -2.85 -1.35
CA MET A 73 6.30 -1.94 -1.56
C MET A 73 7.39 -2.25 -0.53
N SER A 74 8.64 -2.32 -1.00
CA SER A 74 9.84 -2.47 -0.17
C SER A 74 10.81 -1.35 -0.55
N ARG A 75 11.32 -0.63 0.44
CA ARG A 75 12.40 0.33 0.29
C ARG A 75 13.50 -0.07 1.24
N GLU A 76 14.68 -0.28 0.72
CA GLU A 76 15.84 -0.70 1.50
C GLU A 76 16.79 0.48 1.67
N ASN A 77 17.55 0.48 2.76
CA ASN A 77 18.59 1.49 3.02
C ASN A 77 18.06 2.95 3.11
N GLU A 78 16.82 3.12 3.57
CA GLU A 78 16.25 4.45 3.83
C GLU A 78 16.98 5.12 4.99
N GLY A 79 17.06 6.46 4.98
CA GLY A 79 17.73 7.24 6.04
C GLY A 79 19.26 7.32 5.93
N ILE A 80 19.86 6.64 4.95
CA ILE A 80 21.28 6.81 4.58
C ILE A 80 21.42 8.03 3.66
N GLY A 81 22.51 8.77 3.79
CA GLY A 81 22.85 9.87 2.88
C GLY A 81 23.40 11.10 3.61
N ASP A 82 24.05 11.99 2.87
CA ASP A 82 24.75 13.17 3.39
C ASP A 82 25.71 12.78 4.53
N PHE A 83 25.43 13.21 5.76
CA PHE A 83 26.22 12.86 6.94
C PHE A 83 25.82 11.53 7.59
N SER A 84 24.68 10.95 7.22
CA SER A 84 24.17 9.69 7.77
C SER A 84 24.88 8.49 7.17
N LEU A 85 25.67 7.82 8.00
CA LEU A 85 26.41 6.62 7.66
C LEU A 85 25.45 5.44 7.38
N ALA A 86 25.97 4.41 6.71
CA ALA A 86 25.18 3.22 6.38
C ALA A 86 24.56 2.52 7.60
N SER A 87 25.16 2.65 8.79
CA SER A 87 24.62 2.10 10.04
C SER A 87 23.27 2.70 10.45
N ARG A 88 22.94 3.90 9.96
CA ARG A 88 21.67 4.58 10.20
C ARG A 88 20.55 4.10 9.27
N GLY A 89 20.90 3.28 8.28
CA GLY A 89 19.96 2.73 7.32
C GLY A 89 18.88 1.88 7.96
N TYR A 90 17.68 1.93 7.37
CA TYR A 90 16.59 1.04 7.71
C TYR A 90 15.78 0.63 6.49
N ASP A 91 15.10 -0.49 6.61
CA ASP A 91 14.21 -1.00 5.57
C ASP A 91 12.76 -0.65 5.92
N GLN A 92 12.00 -0.21 4.93
CA GLN A 92 10.58 0.05 5.04
C GLN A 92 9.79 -0.88 4.11
N ARG A 93 8.81 -1.59 4.69
CA ARG A 93 7.90 -2.47 3.95
C ARG A 93 6.47 -2.01 4.17
N ASN A 94 5.76 -1.73 3.08
CA ASN A 94 4.33 -1.45 3.09
C ASN A 94 3.58 -2.52 2.29
N THR A 95 2.55 -3.10 2.88
CA THR A 95 1.65 -4.04 2.22
C THR A 95 0.24 -3.48 2.27
N GLU A 96 -0.41 -3.39 1.12
CA GLU A 96 -1.79 -2.95 0.96
C GLU A 96 -2.62 -4.07 0.35
N ASN A 97 -3.79 -4.30 0.93
CA ASN A 97 -4.78 -5.24 0.44
C ASN A 97 -6.11 -4.51 0.29
N VAL A 98 -6.66 -4.52 -0.91
CA VAL A 98 -7.98 -3.96 -1.21
C VAL A 98 -8.88 -5.08 -1.72
N LEU A 99 -10.01 -5.28 -1.05
CA LEU A 99 -11.08 -6.15 -1.53
C LEU A 99 -12.26 -5.26 -1.90
N GLN A 100 -12.74 -5.36 -3.13
CA GLN A 100 -13.93 -4.65 -3.60
C GLN A 100 -14.94 -5.65 -4.14
N LEU A 101 -16.19 -5.47 -3.71
CA LEU A 101 -17.34 -6.22 -4.19
C LEU A 101 -18.37 -5.23 -4.71
N THR A 102 -18.94 -5.48 -5.87
CA THR A 102 -20.08 -4.73 -6.38
C THR A 102 -21.10 -5.71 -6.90
N GLU A 103 -22.30 -5.66 -6.32
CA GLU A 103 -23.46 -6.39 -6.76
C GLU A 103 -24.42 -5.41 -7.44
N THR A 104 -24.99 -5.81 -8.57
CA THR A 104 -26.00 -5.02 -9.29
C THR A 104 -27.19 -5.91 -9.61
N ALA A 105 -28.34 -5.54 -9.07
CA ALA A 105 -29.62 -6.22 -9.21
C ALA A 105 -30.60 -5.38 -10.04
N VAL A 106 -31.07 -5.94 -11.15
CA VAL A 106 -32.21 -5.44 -11.92
C VAL A 106 -33.49 -5.94 -11.23
N LEU A 107 -34.09 -5.10 -10.39
CA LEU A 107 -35.30 -5.42 -9.65
C LEU A 107 -36.54 -5.44 -10.56
N SER A 108 -36.57 -4.55 -11.56
CA SER A 108 -37.59 -4.48 -12.61
C SER A 108 -37.02 -3.77 -13.85
N PRO A 109 -37.73 -3.71 -14.99
CA PRO A 109 -37.29 -2.91 -16.16
C PRO A 109 -37.05 -1.42 -15.86
N GLN A 110 -37.53 -0.95 -14.70
CA GLN A 110 -37.49 0.44 -14.27
C GLN A 110 -36.65 0.65 -13.01
N ALA A 111 -36.21 -0.42 -12.33
CA ALA A 111 -35.59 -0.36 -11.02
C ALA A 111 -34.29 -1.17 -10.96
N ILE A 112 -33.21 -0.52 -10.53
CA ILE A 112 -31.89 -1.13 -10.33
C ILE A 112 -31.42 -0.83 -8.92
N ASN A 113 -30.92 -1.85 -8.21
CA ASN A 113 -30.21 -1.72 -6.95
C ASN A 113 -28.73 -2.06 -7.14
N GLU A 114 -27.87 -1.34 -6.46
CA GLU A 114 -26.43 -1.58 -6.48
C GLU A 114 -25.89 -1.57 -5.05
N THR A 115 -25.19 -2.63 -4.67
CA THR A 115 -24.51 -2.77 -3.38
C THR A 115 -23.01 -2.82 -3.61
N ARG A 116 -22.26 -1.94 -2.93
CA ARG A 116 -20.79 -1.88 -3.01
C ARG A 116 -20.21 -2.11 -1.63
N PHE A 117 -19.26 -3.02 -1.54
CA PHE A 117 -18.47 -3.24 -0.33
C PHE A 117 -16.99 -3.06 -0.67
N GLN A 118 -16.26 -2.36 0.21
CA GLN A 118 -14.81 -2.24 0.11
C GLN A 118 -14.18 -2.51 1.48
N TYR A 119 -13.09 -3.27 1.49
CA TYR A 119 -12.22 -3.45 2.63
C TYR A 119 -10.80 -3.10 2.22
N LEU A 120 -10.13 -2.26 3.01
CA LEU A 120 -8.73 -1.89 2.85
C LEU A 120 -7.98 -2.28 4.12
N ARG A 121 -6.85 -2.97 3.96
CA ARG A 121 -5.89 -3.21 5.03
C ARG A 121 -4.49 -2.82 4.59
N THR A 122 -3.87 -1.91 5.34
CA THR A 122 -2.47 -1.53 5.17
C THR A 122 -1.63 -2.04 6.33
N HIS A 123 -0.41 -2.46 6.05
CA HIS A 123 0.57 -2.90 7.03
C HIS A 123 1.92 -2.28 6.70
N LEU A 124 2.32 -1.32 7.53
CA LEU A 124 3.62 -0.66 7.46
C LEU A 124 4.55 -1.28 8.51
N SER A 125 5.77 -1.59 8.11
CA SER A 125 6.85 -2.01 9.00
C SER A 125 8.14 -1.29 8.61
N ARG A 126 8.89 -0.86 9.61
CA ARG A 126 10.22 -0.28 9.50
C ARG A 126 11.15 -1.06 10.40
N ILE A 127 12.27 -1.51 9.84
CA ILE A 127 13.24 -2.34 10.55
C ILE A 127 14.62 -1.74 10.28
N GLY A 128 15.29 -1.28 11.33
CA GLY A 128 16.68 -0.85 11.29
C GLY A 128 17.43 -1.41 12.49
N ASP A 129 18.75 -1.28 12.51
CA ASP A 129 19.52 -1.67 13.69
C ASP A 129 19.20 -0.73 14.87
N TYR A 130 18.68 -1.30 15.95
CA TYR A 130 18.37 -0.61 17.20
C TYR A 130 19.16 -1.17 18.39
N SER A 131 20.11 -2.08 18.13
CA SER A 131 20.93 -2.73 19.16
C SER A 131 22.09 -1.86 19.65
N ILE A 132 22.45 -0.84 18.87
CA ILE A 132 23.53 0.12 19.16
C ILE A 132 22.99 1.55 19.26
N PRO A 133 23.53 2.38 20.19
CA PRO A 133 23.10 3.77 20.34
C PRO A 133 23.39 4.59 19.08
N ALA A 134 22.57 5.60 18.81
CA ALA A 134 22.90 6.58 17.79
C ALA A 134 23.97 7.55 18.29
N LEU A 135 24.85 7.93 17.38
CA LEU A 135 25.90 8.91 17.59
C LEU A 135 25.75 9.99 16.52
N THR A 136 25.43 11.21 16.96
CA THR A 136 25.34 12.37 16.07
C THR A 136 26.49 13.30 16.39
N VAL A 137 27.40 13.49 15.44
CA VAL A 137 28.49 14.47 15.50
C VAL A 137 28.14 15.62 14.57
N GLN A 138 27.77 16.75 15.15
CA GLN A 138 27.26 17.91 14.43
C GLN A 138 28.21 18.36 13.32
N GLY A 139 27.69 18.46 12.10
CA GLY A 139 28.44 18.88 10.92
C GLY A 139 29.46 17.86 10.39
N ALA A 140 29.50 16.62 10.91
CA ALA A 140 30.49 15.62 10.52
C ALA A 140 29.87 14.29 10.09
N PHE A 141 29.13 13.60 10.99
CA PHE A 141 28.47 12.33 10.68
C PHE A 141 27.34 11.98 11.66
N GLU A 142 26.38 11.19 11.20
CA GLU A 142 25.47 10.41 12.04
C GLU A 142 25.78 8.93 11.89
N GLY A 143 26.11 8.26 12.99
CA GLY A 143 26.43 6.84 13.04
C GLY A 143 25.66 6.10 14.13
N GLY A 144 25.96 4.82 14.27
CA GLY A 144 25.19 3.95 15.16
C GLY A 144 23.81 3.61 14.59
N GLY A 145 22.93 3.07 15.43
CA GLY A 145 21.67 2.45 15.00
C GLY A 145 20.64 3.49 14.56
N ALA A 146 19.70 3.11 13.70
CA ALA A 146 18.72 3.99 13.04
C ALA A 146 17.71 4.68 14.00
N GLN A 147 17.64 4.29 15.28
CA GLN A 147 16.72 4.83 16.32
C GLN A 147 15.22 4.73 15.99
N ILE A 148 14.84 4.11 14.87
CA ILE A 148 13.44 3.87 14.48
C ILE A 148 12.85 2.57 15.07
N GLY A 149 13.68 1.73 15.68
CA GLY A 149 13.30 0.43 16.24
C GLY A 149 12.74 -0.57 15.21
N ASN A 150 12.10 -1.64 15.70
CA ASN A 150 11.13 -2.41 14.92
C ASN A 150 9.76 -1.79 15.12
N SER A 151 9.39 -0.86 14.25
CA SER A 151 8.15 -0.10 14.36
C SER A 151 7.22 -0.40 13.19
N GLY A 152 5.92 -0.24 13.39
CA GLY A 152 4.94 -0.52 12.37
C GLY A 152 3.55 -0.06 12.75
N ALA A 153 2.67 -0.07 11.77
CA ALA A 153 1.27 0.29 11.94
C ALA A 153 0.40 -0.61 11.07
N ILE A 154 -0.78 -0.97 11.57
CA ILE A 154 -1.78 -1.72 10.82
C ILE A 154 -3.05 -0.89 10.81
N ASN A 155 -3.48 -0.48 9.62
CA ASN A 155 -4.76 0.22 9.49
C ASN A 155 -5.73 -0.66 8.71
N SER A 156 -7.00 -0.67 9.14
CA SER A 156 -8.06 -1.42 8.48
C SER A 156 -9.33 -0.58 8.44
N ARG A 157 -9.91 -0.44 7.26
CA ARG A 157 -11.19 0.27 7.07
C ARG A 157 -12.09 -0.52 6.14
N TRP A 158 -13.40 -0.38 6.34
CA TRP A 158 -14.38 -0.91 5.42
C TRP A 158 -15.48 0.10 5.15
N GLU A 159 -16.09 -0.04 3.99
CA GLU A 159 -17.23 0.75 3.55
C GLU A 159 -18.27 -0.17 2.92
N LEU A 160 -19.53 0.06 3.25
CA LEU A 160 -20.68 -0.56 2.59
C LEU A 160 -21.61 0.54 2.10
N ALA A 161 -21.89 0.57 0.81
CA ALA A 161 -22.81 1.51 0.18
C ALA A 161 -23.91 0.76 -0.55
N ASN A 162 -25.14 1.27 -0.49
CA ASN A 162 -26.25 0.78 -1.30
C ASN A 162 -26.97 1.95 -1.95
N SER A 163 -27.35 1.79 -3.22
CA SER A 163 -28.24 2.75 -3.89
C SER A 163 -29.25 2.07 -4.79
N THR A 164 -30.47 2.58 -4.80
CA THR A 164 -31.56 2.15 -5.68
C THR A 164 -31.93 3.30 -6.59
N THR A 165 -32.07 3.02 -7.89
CA THR A 165 -32.57 3.97 -8.90
C THR A 165 -33.87 3.43 -9.48
N LEU A 166 -34.90 4.26 -9.49
CA LEU A 166 -36.21 3.97 -10.10
C LEU A 166 -36.51 5.02 -11.17
N THR A 167 -36.78 4.58 -12.39
CA THR A 167 -37.16 5.44 -13.51
C THR A 167 -38.57 5.10 -13.98
N SER A 168 -39.50 6.04 -13.84
CA SER A 168 -40.89 5.91 -14.27
C SER A 168 -41.25 7.05 -15.24
N GLY A 169 -41.46 6.71 -16.51
CA GLY A 169 -41.74 7.69 -17.56
C GLY A 169 -40.62 8.72 -17.72
N LYS A 170 -40.92 9.99 -17.47
CA LYS A 170 -39.95 11.11 -17.52
C LYS A 170 -39.29 11.42 -16.17
N HIS A 171 -39.60 10.66 -15.12
CA HIS A 171 -39.12 10.91 -13.77
C HIS A 171 -38.14 9.82 -13.33
N THR A 172 -37.06 10.22 -12.64
CA THR A 172 -36.10 9.30 -12.02
C THR A 172 -35.90 9.70 -10.57
N VAL A 173 -35.97 8.72 -9.67
CA VAL A 173 -35.72 8.89 -8.24
C VAL A 173 -34.59 7.94 -7.84
N LYS A 174 -33.60 8.44 -7.10
CA LYS A 174 -32.49 7.66 -6.56
C LYS A 174 -32.39 7.88 -5.06
N TRP A 175 -32.24 6.81 -4.30
CA TRP A 175 -32.04 6.84 -2.86
C TRP A 175 -31.02 5.78 -2.43
N GLY A 176 -30.40 5.97 -1.26
CA GLY A 176 -29.33 5.09 -0.80
C GLY A 176 -28.65 5.60 0.46
N GLY A 177 -27.61 4.90 0.90
CA GLY A 177 -26.81 5.26 2.06
C GLY A 177 -25.47 4.53 2.08
N THR A 178 -24.56 5.03 2.91
CA THR A 178 -23.22 4.49 3.12
C THR A 178 -22.94 4.33 4.60
N ALA A 179 -22.31 3.22 4.98
CA ALA A 179 -21.74 2.98 6.29
C ALA A 179 -20.22 2.76 6.15
N ALA A 180 -19.43 3.58 6.82
CA ALA A 180 -17.96 3.50 6.82
C ALA A 180 -17.44 3.81 8.23
N PRO A 181 -17.22 2.81 9.08
CA PRO A 181 -16.62 3.04 10.38
C PRO A 181 -15.10 3.10 10.24
N ASP A 182 -14.49 4.15 10.79
CA ASP A 182 -13.04 4.23 10.94
C ASP A 182 -12.60 3.41 12.15
N PHE A 183 -11.73 2.42 11.90
CA PHE A 183 -11.06 1.64 12.95
C PHE A 183 -9.58 1.97 12.94
N HIS A 184 -9.14 2.83 13.86
CA HIS A 184 -7.73 2.98 14.18
C HIS A 184 -7.37 1.95 15.27
N ARG A 185 -6.36 1.11 15.02
CA ARG A 185 -5.73 0.24 16.02
C ARG A 185 -4.21 0.40 15.97
#